data_AF-A0A0R3PBG3-F1
#
_entry.id   AF-A0A0R3PBG3-F1
#
_cell.length_a   1.000
_cell.length_b   1.000
_cell.length_c   1.000
_cell.angle_alpha   90.00
_cell.angle_beta   90.00
_cell.angle_gamma   90.00
#
_symmetry.space_group_name_H-M   'P 1'
#
loop_
_entity.id
_entity.type
_entity.pdbx_description
1 polymer ?
#
loop_
_entity_poly.entity_id
_entity_poly.type
_entity_poly.pdbx_seq_one_letter_code
_entity_poly.pdbx_strand_id
1 'polypeptide(L)'
;INRYTFSWTGHLHIYCADPNTSYSPFVSRIPHPRRSSDLFRLRSTPVVLMVVDAWRLSHLVDPHSPMVFLREAVLSGQAVAFVANVQTPTVTMPRIKAMTSGVVPTLISLVTNFFATENVEENWVNSAAAAGRRVIFFGDDTWLRLFPKAFDEAEGVTSFFVNDYTEVDNNVTRHLNVVLTTNDWDLLILHYLGLDHVGHSLGGESVEIGRKLYEMDNIARRIFRTVSVRRCFSFLKF
;
A
#
# COMPACT_ATOMS: atom_id res chain seq x y z
N ILE A 1 22.35 -11.85 30.05
CA ILE A 1 22.28 -12.42 28.69
C ILE A 1 20.91 -13.04 28.55
N ASN A 2 19.99 -12.33 27.89
CA ASN A 2 18.72 -12.83 27.35
C ASN A 2 18.27 -11.75 26.36
N ARG A 3 18.78 -11.84 25.13
CA ARG A 3 18.38 -10.99 24.01
C ARG A 3 17.39 -11.80 23.20
N TYR A 4 16.10 -11.59 23.41
CA TYR A 4 15.09 -12.00 22.44
C TYR A 4 15.01 -10.88 21.40
N THR A 5 15.60 -11.12 20.24
CA THR A 5 15.46 -10.25 19.05
C THR A 5 14.53 -11.00 18.10
N PHE A 6 13.28 -10.55 17.99
CA PHE A 6 12.33 -11.07 17.02
C PHE A 6 12.40 -10.20 15.76
N SER A 7 12.68 -10.81 14.60
CA SER A 7 12.83 -10.11 13.32
C SER A 7 11.72 -10.49 12.37
N TRP A 8 10.98 -9.53 11.81
CA TRP A 8 10.04 -9.83 10.73
C TRP A 8 9.61 -8.60 9.92
N THR A 9 9.61 -8.70 8.58
CA THR A 9 8.71 -7.97 7.65
C THR A 9 8.69 -8.68 6.29
N GLY A 10 7.51 -8.78 5.68
CA GLY A 10 7.30 -9.18 4.29
C GLY A 10 6.15 -8.35 3.71
N HIS A 11 6.42 -7.56 2.68
CA HIS A 11 5.38 -6.81 1.97
C HIS A 11 4.84 -7.66 0.81
N LEU A 12 3.53 -7.95 0.81
CA LEU A 12 2.82 -8.47 -0.35
C LEU A 12 2.23 -7.29 -1.11
N HIS A 13 2.62 -7.14 -2.37
CA HIS A 13 1.91 -6.26 -3.31
C HIS A 13 0.85 -7.09 -4.03
N ILE A 14 -0.43 -6.88 -3.70
CA ILE A 14 -1.53 -7.49 -4.45
C ILE A 14 -1.79 -6.65 -5.69
N TYR A 15 -1.28 -7.13 -6.82
CA TYR A 15 -1.71 -6.63 -8.12
C TYR A 15 -3.00 -7.36 -8.52
N CYS A 16 -4.09 -6.62 -8.69
CA CYS A 16 -5.29 -7.14 -9.34
C CYS A 16 -5.01 -7.23 -10.84
N ALA A 17 -4.55 -8.40 -11.30
CA ALA A 17 -4.44 -8.69 -12.73
C ALA A 17 -5.84 -8.78 -13.33
N ASP A 18 -6.05 -8.15 -14.50
CA ASP A 18 -7.26 -8.34 -15.28
C ASP A 18 -7.12 -9.65 -16.08
N PRO A 19 -7.97 -10.67 -15.83
CA PRO A 19 -7.90 -11.96 -16.52
C PRO A 19 -8.15 -11.87 -18.04
N ASN A 20 -8.59 -10.72 -18.57
CA ASN A 20 -8.83 -10.50 -20.00
C ASN A 20 -7.72 -9.72 -20.73
N THR A 21 -6.59 -9.41 -20.08
CA THR A 21 -5.50 -8.69 -20.76
C THR A 21 -4.60 -9.67 -21.51
N SER A 22 -4.84 -9.87 -22.82
CA SER A 22 -3.87 -10.52 -23.70
C SER A 22 -2.73 -9.56 -24.00
N TYR A 23 -1.51 -9.85 -23.55
CA TYR A 23 -0.31 -9.14 -23.99
C TYR A 23 -0.04 -9.47 -25.47
N SER A 24 -0.25 -8.49 -26.36
CA SER A 24 0.23 -8.58 -27.75
C SER A 24 1.63 -7.98 -27.85
N PRO A 25 2.63 -8.69 -28.41
CA PRO A 25 3.97 -8.16 -28.59
C PRO A 25 4.03 -7.45 -29.94
N PHE A 26 3.91 -6.12 -29.97
CA PHE A 26 4.27 -5.36 -31.17
C PHE A 26 5.04 -4.08 -30.82
N VAL A 27 6.33 -4.12 -31.12
CA VAL A 27 7.17 -2.93 -31.29
C VAL A 27 7.00 -2.42 -32.72
N SER A 28 6.60 -1.16 -32.89
CA SER A 28 7.29 -0.14 -33.72
C SER A 28 6.36 0.96 -34.25
N ARG A 29 6.95 2.16 -34.34
CA ARG A 29 6.50 3.45 -34.93
C ARG A 29 5.82 4.42 -33.97
N ILE A 30 6.59 5.43 -33.58
CA ILE A 30 6.13 6.68 -32.95
C ILE A 30 5.75 7.66 -34.06
N PRO A 31 4.47 8.07 -34.22
CA PRO A 31 4.13 9.25 -35.00
C PRO A 31 4.24 10.50 -34.11
N HIS A 32 4.78 11.59 -34.65
CA HIS A 32 4.84 12.90 -33.97
C HIS A 32 3.43 13.42 -33.62
N PRO A 33 3.23 14.06 -32.44
CA PRO A 33 1.93 14.57 -32.06
C PRO A 33 1.62 15.89 -32.77
N ARG A 34 0.54 15.90 -33.56
CA ARG A 34 -0.16 17.15 -33.91
C ARG A 34 -0.98 17.60 -32.71
N ARG A 35 -0.91 18.90 -32.40
CA ARG A 35 -1.79 19.59 -31.43
C ARG A 35 -3.26 19.36 -31.78
N SER A 36 -4.02 18.77 -30.86
CA SER A 36 -5.47 18.95 -30.75
C SER A 36 -5.88 18.83 -29.29
N SER A 37 -6.48 19.89 -28.78
CA SER A 37 -6.88 20.14 -27.39
C SER A 37 -8.09 19.35 -26.88
N ASP A 38 -8.45 18.23 -27.53
CA ASP A 38 -9.58 17.38 -27.16
C ASP A 38 -9.15 15.92 -26.93
N LEU A 39 -8.07 15.74 -26.16
CA LEU A 39 -7.79 14.44 -25.58
C LEU A 39 -8.78 14.25 -24.42
N PHE A 40 -9.81 13.43 -24.64
CA PHE A 40 -10.44 12.69 -23.55
C PHE A 40 -9.32 12.23 -22.64
N ARG A 41 -9.23 12.82 -21.43
CA ARG A 41 -8.30 12.39 -20.39
C ARG A 41 -8.69 10.95 -20.14
N LEU A 42 -8.01 9.99 -20.76
CA LEU A 42 -8.23 8.57 -20.52
C LEU A 42 -8.07 8.42 -19.01
N ARG A 43 -9.21 8.26 -18.32
CA ARG A 43 -9.23 8.28 -16.87
C ARG A 43 -8.31 7.14 -16.44
N SER A 44 -7.21 7.48 -15.78
CA SER A 44 -6.24 6.51 -15.30
C SER A 44 -6.99 5.45 -14.50
N THR A 45 -6.60 4.19 -14.65
CA THR A 45 -7.17 3.14 -13.79
C THR A 45 -6.81 3.48 -12.35
N PRO A 46 -7.81 3.62 -11.45
CA PRO A 46 -7.54 3.94 -10.05
C PRO A 46 -6.76 2.80 -9.40
N VAL A 47 -5.76 3.15 -8.59
CA VAL A 47 -4.89 2.19 -7.90
C VAL A 47 -4.99 2.39 -6.39
N VAL A 48 -5.13 1.28 -5.67
CA VAL A 48 -5.04 1.28 -4.20
C VAL A 48 -3.74 0.61 -3.78
N LEU A 49 -2.93 1.30 -2.97
CA LEU A 49 -1.80 0.73 -2.25
C LEU A 49 -2.19 0.59 -0.77
N MET A 50 -2.37 -0.64 -0.30
CA MET A 50 -2.58 -0.94 1.12
C MET A 50 -1.27 -1.50 1.69
N VAL A 51 -0.72 -0.80 2.68
CA VAL A 51 0.48 -1.19 3.42
C VAL A 51 0.04 -1.63 4.81
N VAL A 52 0.45 -2.83 5.23
CA VAL A 52 0.24 -3.36 6.58
C VAL A 52 1.61 -3.55 7.20
N ASP A 53 1.94 -2.77 8.23
CA ASP A 53 3.23 -2.87 8.90
C ASP A 53 3.35 -4.20 9.67
N ALA A 54 4.57 -4.74 9.75
CA ALA A 54 4.90 -6.06 10.31
C ALA A 54 4.14 -7.27 9.73
N TRP A 55 3.50 -7.14 8.57
CA TRP A 55 2.90 -8.28 7.89
C TRP A 55 3.97 -9.23 7.33
N ARG A 56 3.66 -10.53 7.26
CA ARG A 56 4.64 -11.61 7.01
C ARG A 56 4.01 -12.65 6.10
N LEU A 57 4.84 -13.37 5.34
CA LEU A 57 4.35 -14.45 4.49
C LEU A 57 3.60 -15.52 5.29
N SER A 58 4.08 -15.88 6.49
CA SER A 58 3.42 -16.85 7.37
C SER A 58 1.99 -16.45 7.73
N HIS A 59 1.70 -15.15 7.88
CA HIS A 59 0.35 -14.65 8.12
C HIS A 59 -0.60 -14.90 6.95
N LEU A 60 -0.11 -15.13 5.73
CA LEU A 60 -0.92 -15.47 4.57
C LEU A 60 -1.01 -16.98 4.36
N VAL A 61 0.12 -17.68 4.42
CA VAL A 61 0.22 -19.09 3.99
C VAL A 61 -0.15 -20.10 5.06
N ASP A 62 -0.16 -19.72 6.34
CA ASP A 62 -0.61 -20.60 7.41
C ASP A 62 -2.08 -21.01 7.17
N PRO A 63 -2.41 -22.31 7.12
CA PRO A 63 -3.79 -22.79 6.97
C PRO A 63 -4.76 -22.28 8.05
N HIS A 64 -4.26 -22.03 9.25
CA HIS A 64 -5.04 -21.51 10.38
C HIS A 64 -5.11 -19.99 10.41
N SER A 65 -4.40 -19.29 9.50
CA SER A 65 -4.52 -17.85 9.40
C SER A 65 -5.95 -17.42 9.04
N PRO A 66 -6.48 -16.38 9.70
CA PRO A 66 -7.78 -15.81 9.39
C PRO A 66 -7.80 -14.99 8.09
N MET A 67 -6.68 -14.86 7.37
CA MET A 67 -6.59 -14.16 6.07
C MET A 67 -7.14 -15.00 4.90
N VAL A 68 -8.37 -15.48 5.06
CA VAL A 68 -9.00 -16.44 4.15
C VAL A 68 -9.20 -15.81 2.77
N PHE A 69 -9.68 -14.57 2.69
CA PHE A 69 -9.97 -13.96 1.39
C PHE A 69 -8.73 -13.73 0.56
N LEU A 70 -7.66 -13.18 1.16
CA LEU A 70 -6.41 -12.96 0.42
C LEU A 70 -5.80 -14.28 -0.06
N ARG A 71 -5.82 -15.30 0.80
CA ARG A 71 -5.33 -16.64 0.44
C ARG A 71 -6.13 -17.23 -0.72
N GLU A 72 -7.46 -17.18 -0.65
CA GLU A 72 -8.34 -17.65 -1.73
C GLU A 72 -8.18 -16.85 -3.02
N ALA A 73 -8.01 -15.52 -2.95
CA ALA A 73 -7.78 -14.67 -4.11
C ALA A 73 -6.48 -15.07 -4.84
N VAL A 74 -5.43 -15.39 -4.09
CA VAL A 74 -4.17 -15.90 -4.66
C VAL A 74 -4.36 -17.29 -5.27
N LEU A 75 -4.98 -18.23 -4.53
CA LEU A 75 -5.19 -19.60 -4.99
C LEU A 75 -6.10 -19.72 -6.22
N SER A 76 -7.07 -18.81 -6.35
CA SER A 76 -7.99 -18.75 -7.50
C SER A 76 -7.43 -17.99 -8.70
N GLY A 77 -6.24 -17.41 -8.60
CA GLY A 77 -5.62 -16.61 -9.66
C GLY A 77 -6.18 -15.20 -9.82
N GLN A 78 -7.03 -14.73 -8.88
CA GLN A 78 -7.53 -13.35 -8.85
C GLN A 78 -6.52 -12.35 -8.30
N ALA A 79 -5.48 -12.83 -7.60
CA ALA A 79 -4.39 -12.04 -7.05
C ALA A 79 -3.05 -12.73 -7.30
N VAL A 80 -1.99 -11.93 -7.41
CA VAL A 80 -0.61 -12.42 -7.50
C VAL A 80 0.13 -12.07 -6.21
N ALA A 81 0.89 -13.03 -5.69
CA ALA A 81 1.70 -12.89 -4.50
C ALA A 81 3.18 -12.78 -4.84
N PHE A 82 3.85 -11.73 -4.32
CA PHE A 82 5.30 -11.57 -4.37
C PHE A 82 5.89 -11.58 -2.97
N VAL A 83 7.01 -12.27 -2.80
CA VAL A 83 7.73 -12.34 -1.52
C VAL A 83 8.98 -11.49 -1.61
N ALA A 84 9.06 -10.44 -0.80
CA ALA A 84 10.26 -9.62 -0.66
C ALA A 84 11.01 -9.99 0.62
N ASN A 85 12.31 -10.32 0.48
CA ASN A 85 13.20 -10.56 1.61
C ASN A 85 13.87 -9.25 2.03
N VAL A 86 13.79 -8.93 3.32
CA VAL A 86 14.18 -7.62 3.85
C VAL A 86 15.27 -7.78 4.93
N GLN A 87 16.42 -7.13 4.75
CA GLN A 87 17.53 -7.14 5.72
C GLN A 87 17.30 -6.15 6.87
N THR A 88 17.79 -6.42 8.07
CA THR A 88 17.77 -5.46 9.20
C THR A 88 18.54 -4.18 8.88
N PRO A 89 18.16 -2.99 9.40
CA PRO A 89 17.08 -2.72 10.36
C PRO A 89 15.70 -2.52 9.72
N THR A 90 14.65 -2.78 10.49
CA THR A 90 13.24 -2.71 10.08
C THR A 90 12.62 -1.38 10.53
N VAL A 91 13.18 -0.26 10.07
CA VAL A 91 12.61 1.07 10.33
C VAL A 91 11.66 1.43 9.19
N THR A 92 10.47 1.95 9.52
CA THR A 92 9.38 2.25 8.57
C THR A 92 9.79 3.26 7.49
N MET A 93 10.38 4.40 7.86
CA MET A 93 10.77 5.46 6.91
C MET A 93 11.70 4.97 5.78
N PRO A 94 12.81 4.28 6.07
CA PRO A 94 13.65 3.66 5.05
C PRO A 94 12.93 2.73 4.09
N ARG A 95 11.94 1.98 4.57
CA ARG A 95 11.17 1.06 3.73
C ARG A 95 10.23 1.79 2.81
N ILE A 96 9.58 2.84 3.31
CA ILE A 96 8.78 3.73 2.48
C ILE A 96 9.66 4.33 1.38
N LYS A 97 10.85 4.86 1.72
CA LYS A 97 11.79 5.38 0.71
C LYS A 97 12.16 4.31 -0.33
N ALA A 98 12.53 3.10 0.12
CA ALA A 98 12.90 2.02 -0.79
C ALA A 98 11.76 1.62 -1.75
N MET A 99 10.54 1.54 -1.22
CA MET A 99 9.34 1.21 -1.97
C MET A 99 8.95 2.32 -2.95
N THR A 100 9.24 3.58 -2.64
CA THR A 100 8.83 4.71 -3.46
C THR A 100 9.86 5.16 -4.49
N SER A 101 11.17 5.02 -4.20
CA SER A 101 12.25 5.34 -5.13
C SER A 101 12.78 4.12 -5.91
N GLY A 102 12.51 2.90 -5.43
CA GLY A 102 13.09 1.67 -5.97
C GLY A 102 14.56 1.45 -5.57
N VAL A 103 15.11 2.28 -4.67
CA VAL A 103 16.50 2.21 -4.21
C VAL A 103 16.55 1.50 -2.85
N VAL A 104 17.34 0.43 -2.73
CA VAL A 104 17.55 -0.24 -1.44
C VAL A 104 18.48 0.62 -0.57
N PRO A 105 18.02 1.11 0.59
CA PRO A 105 18.82 1.99 1.43
C PRO A 105 19.96 1.22 2.11
N THR A 106 21.15 1.80 2.10
CA THR A 106 22.33 1.31 2.83
C THR A 106 22.29 1.79 4.29
N LEU A 107 22.92 1.08 5.24
CA LEU A 107 22.96 1.48 6.67
C LEU A 107 23.41 2.94 6.87
N ILE A 108 24.40 3.40 6.09
CA ILE A 108 24.91 4.77 6.14
C ILE A 108 23.82 5.75 5.70
N SER A 109 23.11 5.45 4.60
CA SER A 109 22.00 6.29 4.15
C SER A 109 20.82 6.32 5.12
N LEU A 110 20.64 5.28 5.96
CA LEU A 110 19.61 5.30 7.01
C LEU A 110 19.92 6.35 8.06
N VAL A 111 21.17 6.34 8.55
CA VAL A 111 21.63 7.24 9.61
C VAL A 111 21.67 8.68 9.11
N THR A 112 22.17 8.93 7.89
CA THR A 112 22.25 10.29 7.35
C THR A 112 20.87 10.86 6.99
N ASN A 113 19.96 10.04 6.46
CA ASN A 113 18.59 10.47 6.17
C ASN A 113 17.71 10.65 7.40
N PHE A 114 18.01 9.98 8.52
CA PHE A 114 17.28 10.18 9.77
C PHE A 114 17.37 11.64 10.28
N PHE A 115 18.45 12.34 9.93
CA PHE A 115 18.69 13.73 10.30
C PHE A 115 18.42 14.73 9.16
N ALA A 116 18.15 14.27 7.94
CA ALA A 116 17.93 15.13 6.79
C ALA A 116 16.43 15.21 6.47
N THR A 117 15.85 16.40 6.63
CA THR A 117 14.40 16.59 6.49
C THR A 117 13.89 16.75 5.05
N GLU A 118 14.72 16.95 4.01
CA GLU A 118 14.18 17.36 2.70
C GLU A 118 14.94 16.88 1.45
N ASN A 119 15.72 15.80 1.51
CA ASN A 119 16.32 15.25 0.29
C ASN A 119 15.38 14.24 -0.37
N VAL A 120 14.46 14.78 -1.18
CA VAL A 120 13.50 14.01 -1.97
C VAL A 120 14.21 13.44 -3.19
N GLU A 121 14.72 12.22 -3.05
CA GLU A 121 15.05 11.38 -4.20
C GLU A 121 13.79 11.20 -5.09
N GLU A 122 13.99 11.04 -6.41
CA GLU A 122 12.90 10.78 -7.35
C GLU A 122 12.07 9.57 -6.87
N ASN A 123 10.75 9.74 -6.80
CA ASN A 123 9.84 8.71 -6.32
C ASN A 123 8.48 8.80 -7.00
N TRP A 124 7.81 7.65 -7.12
CA TRP A 124 6.56 7.55 -7.88
C TRP A 124 5.38 8.32 -7.27
N VAL A 125 5.41 8.62 -5.97
CA VAL A 125 4.35 9.38 -5.28
C VAL A 125 4.37 10.83 -5.76
N ASN A 126 5.54 11.47 -5.72
CA ASN A 126 5.72 12.82 -6.25
C ASN A 126 5.55 12.87 -7.77
N SER A 127 5.99 11.84 -8.51
CA SER A 127 5.75 11.76 -9.95
C SER A 127 4.26 11.67 -10.29
N ALA A 128 3.46 10.93 -9.50
CA ALA A 128 2.01 10.85 -9.69
C ALA A 128 1.35 12.22 -9.45
N ALA A 129 1.70 12.89 -8.36
CA ALA A 129 1.19 14.23 -8.04
C ALA A 129 1.58 15.25 -9.12
N ALA A 130 2.84 15.26 -9.57
CA ALA A 130 3.33 16.14 -10.64
C ALA A 130 2.64 15.88 -12.00
N ALA A 131 2.16 14.66 -12.24
CA ALA A 131 1.36 14.31 -13.41
C ALA A 131 -0.12 14.75 -13.28
N GLY A 132 -0.50 15.42 -12.18
CA GLY A 132 -1.86 15.89 -11.93
C GLY A 132 -2.85 14.76 -11.65
N ARG A 133 -2.37 13.65 -11.08
CA ARG A 133 -3.23 12.58 -10.53
C ARG A 133 -3.73 12.99 -9.15
N ARG A 134 -4.99 12.71 -8.84
CA ARG A 134 -5.54 12.94 -7.50
C ARG A 134 -5.08 11.84 -6.55
N VAL A 135 -4.20 12.18 -5.60
CA VAL A 135 -3.58 11.26 -4.65
C VAL A 135 -4.16 11.46 -3.26
N ILE A 136 -4.70 10.39 -2.68
CA ILE A 136 -5.24 10.36 -1.32
C ILE A 136 -4.39 9.47 -0.43
N PHE A 137 -4.14 9.91 0.81
CA PHE A 137 -3.36 9.17 1.79
C PHE A 137 -4.00 9.12 3.18
N PHE A 138 -4.07 7.93 3.80
CA PHE A 138 -4.39 7.79 5.21
C PHE A 138 -3.47 6.75 5.87
N GLY A 139 -2.81 7.08 6.98
CA GLY A 139 -1.90 6.14 7.64
C GLY A 139 -0.74 6.80 8.35
N ASP A 140 0.35 6.05 8.57
CA ASP A 140 1.56 6.52 9.27
C ASP A 140 2.03 7.92 8.80
N ASP A 141 2.15 8.87 9.73
CA ASP A 141 2.52 10.27 9.47
C ASP A 141 3.90 10.46 8.81
N THR A 142 4.73 9.42 8.78
CA THR A 142 5.99 9.37 8.04
C THR A 142 5.80 9.69 6.56
N TRP A 143 4.69 9.25 5.94
CA TRP A 143 4.40 9.59 4.54
C TRP A 143 4.21 11.09 4.34
N LEU A 144 3.56 11.78 5.27
CA LEU A 144 3.35 13.23 5.21
C LEU A 144 4.67 13.99 5.30
N ARG A 145 5.60 13.49 6.13
CA ARG A 145 6.96 14.05 6.24
C ARG A 145 7.77 13.81 4.97
N LEU A 146 7.63 12.65 4.33
CA LEU A 146 8.38 12.28 3.13
C LEU A 146 7.84 12.94 1.84
N PHE A 147 6.53 13.17 1.76
CA PHE A 147 5.85 13.66 0.55
C PHE A 147 4.90 14.84 0.85
N PRO A 148 5.39 15.95 1.43
CA PRO A 148 4.56 17.01 2.01
C PRO A 148 3.65 17.76 1.02
N LYS A 149 3.82 17.55 -0.29
CA LYS A 149 3.05 18.22 -1.36
C LYS A 149 2.39 17.25 -2.33
N ALA A 150 2.43 15.95 -2.05
CA ALA A 150 1.96 14.95 -3.00
C ALA A 150 0.48 14.61 -2.86
N PHE A 151 -0.15 14.93 -1.72
CA PHE A 151 -1.49 14.48 -1.39
C PHE A 151 -2.52 15.61 -1.50
N ASP A 152 -3.61 15.35 -2.22
CA ASP A 152 -4.76 16.26 -2.31
C ASP A 152 -5.64 16.18 -1.05
N GLU A 153 -5.69 15.01 -0.43
CA GLU A 153 -6.40 14.74 0.81
C GLU A 153 -5.57 13.76 1.63
N ALA A 154 -5.30 14.11 2.89
CA ALA A 154 -4.51 13.25 3.74
C ALA A 154 -4.83 13.35 5.23
N GLU A 155 -4.67 12.23 5.94
CA GLU A 155 -4.65 12.21 7.41
C GLU A 155 -3.57 11.24 7.93
N GLY A 156 -2.72 11.76 8.82
CA GLY A 156 -1.63 11.01 9.43
C GLY A 156 -2.03 10.44 10.80
N VAL A 157 -1.62 9.21 11.10
CA VAL A 157 -1.64 8.64 12.44
C VAL A 157 -0.22 8.49 12.97
N THR A 158 -0.05 8.68 14.28
CA THR A 158 1.27 8.65 14.93
C THR A 158 1.66 7.23 15.34
N SER A 159 2.87 6.83 14.96
CA SER A 159 3.44 5.51 15.29
C SER A 159 4.04 5.45 16.71
N PHE A 160 4.03 6.56 17.47
CA PHE A 160 4.67 6.62 18.80
C PHE A 160 3.85 5.97 19.92
N PHE A 161 2.54 5.76 19.74
CA PHE A 161 1.66 5.18 20.76
C PHE A 161 1.38 3.69 20.50
N VAL A 162 2.40 2.84 20.68
CA VAL A 162 2.34 1.38 20.39
C VAL A 162 1.25 0.62 21.15
N ASN A 163 0.77 1.14 22.28
CA ASN A 163 -0.32 0.51 23.05
C ASN A 163 -1.69 0.67 22.40
N ASP A 164 -1.83 1.57 21.43
CA ASP A 164 -3.03 1.70 20.62
C ASP A 164 -2.85 1.00 19.27
N TYR A 165 -3.45 -0.18 19.13
CA TYR A 165 -3.52 -0.95 17.89
C TYR A 165 -4.94 -1.02 17.31
N THR A 166 -5.88 -0.25 17.86
CA THR A 166 -7.29 -0.27 17.44
C THR A 166 -7.73 1.08 16.91
N GLU A 167 -7.54 2.16 17.68
CA GLU A 167 -7.89 3.50 17.27
C GLU A 167 -6.99 3.98 16.12
N VAL A 168 -5.69 3.64 16.13
CA VAL A 168 -4.76 3.87 15.01
C VAL A 168 -5.30 3.35 13.66
N ASP A 169 -5.79 2.11 13.61
CA ASP A 169 -6.30 1.50 12.38
C ASP A 169 -7.73 1.98 12.07
N ASN A 170 -8.54 2.31 13.09
CA ASN A 170 -9.85 2.92 12.90
C ASN A 170 -9.75 4.31 12.25
N ASN A 171 -8.74 5.10 12.64
CA ASN A 171 -8.48 6.43 12.08
C ASN A 171 -8.08 6.34 10.60
N VAL A 172 -7.43 5.27 10.15
CA VAL A 172 -7.21 5.01 8.73
C VAL A 172 -8.52 4.55 8.06
N THR A 173 -9.21 3.60 8.68
CA THR A 173 -10.36 2.88 8.08
C THR A 173 -11.61 3.75 7.93
N ARG A 174 -11.82 4.75 8.79
CA ARG A 174 -13.03 5.59 8.80
C ARG A 174 -13.23 6.37 7.50
N HIS A 175 -12.15 6.70 6.79
CA HIS A 175 -12.22 7.40 5.50
C HIS A 175 -12.59 6.47 4.34
N LEU A 176 -12.34 5.17 4.49
CA LEU A 176 -12.33 4.24 3.36
C LEU A 176 -13.68 4.12 2.66
N ASN A 177 -14.79 4.14 3.42
CA ASN A 177 -16.11 4.07 2.82
C ASN A 177 -16.41 5.29 1.93
N VAL A 178 -16.07 6.50 2.40
CA VAL A 178 -16.30 7.74 1.64
C VAL A 178 -15.41 7.77 0.40
N VAL A 179 -14.12 7.52 0.56
CA VAL A 179 -13.17 7.58 -0.56
C VAL A 179 -13.49 6.52 -1.60
N LEU A 180 -13.81 5.29 -1.17
CA LEU A 180 -14.25 4.28 -2.11
C LEU A 180 -15.51 4.78 -2.82
N THR A 181 -16.58 5.20 -2.16
CA THR A 181 -17.85 5.57 -2.84
C THR A 181 -17.75 6.77 -3.76
N THR A 182 -17.02 7.84 -3.41
CA THR A 182 -16.92 9.06 -4.23
C THR A 182 -16.23 8.82 -5.57
N ASN A 183 -15.30 7.86 -5.63
CA ASN A 183 -14.59 7.46 -6.86
C ASN A 183 -13.95 8.64 -7.62
N ASP A 184 -13.57 9.68 -6.90
CA ASP A 184 -12.89 10.84 -7.45
C ASP A 184 -11.42 10.81 -7.03
N TRP A 185 -10.66 9.79 -7.39
CA TRP A 185 -9.24 9.69 -7.07
C TRP A 185 -8.54 8.76 -8.07
N ASP A 186 -7.24 8.99 -8.28
CA ASP A 186 -6.42 8.15 -9.16
C ASP A 186 -5.54 7.18 -8.35
N LEU A 187 -5.13 7.59 -7.15
CA LEU A 187 -4.26 6.82 -6.27
C LEU A 187 -4.72 6.96 -4.82
N LEU A 188 -4.99 5.84 -4.17
CA LEU A 188 -5.31 5.75 -2.75
C LEU A 188 -4.21 4.97 -2.03
N ILE A 189 -3.56 5.58 -1.04
CA ILE A 189 -2.54 4.95 -0.21
C ILE A 189 -3.10 4.82 1.22
N LEU A 190 -3.07 3.61 1.74
CA LEU A 190 -3.46 3.29 3.11
C LEU A 190 -2.27 2.65 3.83
N HIS A 191 -1.94 3.09 5.04
CA HIS A 191 -0.86 2.49 5.83
C HIS A 191 -1.32 2.19 7.25
N TYR A 192 -1.47 0.90 7.55
CA TYR A 192 -1.94 0.35 8.82
C TYR A 192 -0.78 -0.06 9.73
N LEU A 193 -0.89 0.29 11.02
CA LEU A 193 0.16 0.10 12.03
C LEU A 193 -0.26 -0.91 13.12
N GLY A 194 -1.56 -1.21 13.25
CA GLY A 194 -2.07 -1.98 14.39
C GLY A 194 -1.46 -3.37 14.52
N LEU A 195 -1.12 -4.04 13.42
CA LEU A 195 -0.45 -5.35 13.47
C LEU A 195 0.94 -5.28 14.11
N ASP A 196 1.75 -4.27 13.74
CA ASP A 196 3.07 -4.03 14.32
C ASP A 196 2.96 -3.62 15.80
N HIS A 197 2.01 -2.74 16.12
CA HIS A 197 1.71 -2.31 17.48
C HIS A 197 1.34 -3.50 18.39
N VAL A 198 0.49 -4.44 17.93
CA VAL A 198 0.23 -5.69 18.68
C VAL A 198 1.51 -6.50 18.88
N GLY A 199 2.33 -6.64 17.83
CA GLY A 199 3.59 -7.36 17.89
C GLY A 199 4.56 -6.78 18.93
N HIS A 200 4.62 -5.45 19.06
CA HIS A 200 5.46 -4.75 20.02
C HIS A 200 4.89 -4.77 21.45
N SER A 201 3.59 -4.55 21.63
CA SER A 201 2.97 -4.44 22.95
C SER A 201 2.62 -5.79 23.58
N LEU A 202 2.17 -6.77 22.79
CA LEU A 202 1.66 -8.06 23.27
C LEU A 202 2.46 -9.27 22.78
N GLY A 203 3.37 -9.08 21.83
CA GLY A 203 4.18 -10.15 21.24
C GLY A 203 3.51 -10.83 20.04
N GLY A 204 4.33 -11.48 19.21
CA GLY A 204 3.90 -12.09 17.95
C GLY A 204 3.03 -13.35 18.07
N GLU A 205 2.87 -13.91 19.26
CA GLU A 205 1.99 -15.07 19.54
C GLU A 205 0.67 -14.66 20.22
N SER A 206 0.42 -13.36 20.37
CA SER A 206 -0.83 -12.86 20.96
C SER A 206 -2.04 -13.24 20.11
N VAL A 207 -3.15 -13.58 20.77
CA VAL A 207 -4.46 -13.79 20.12
C VAL A 207 -4.93 -12.57 19.33
N GLU A 208 -4.45 -11.37 19.69
CA GLU A 208 -4.74 -10.14 18.98
C GLU A 208 -4.13 -10.09 17.58
N ILE A 209 -3.04 -10.84 17.32
CA ILE A 209 -2.49 -10.99 15.96
C ILE A 209 -3.56 -11.57 15.04
N GLY A 210 -4.23 -12.64 15.47
CA GLY A 210 -5.33 -13.24 14.70
C GLY A 210 -6.46 -12.25 14.43
N ARG A 211 -6.86 -11.46 15.43
CA ARG A 211 -7.90 -10.43 15.27
C ARG A 211 -7.49 -9.34 14.28
N LYS A 212 -6.25 -8.86 14.35
CA LYS A 212 -5.71 -7.88 13.40
C LYS A 212 -5.59 -8.43 11.98
N LEU A 213 -5.14 -9.68 11.82
CA LEU A 213 -5.09 -10.32 10.50
C LEU A 213 -6.48 -10.49 9.88
N TYR A 214 -7.49 -10.86 10.67
CA TYR A 214 -8.89 -10.90 10.23
C TYR A 214 -9.39 -9.52 9.80
N GLU A 215 -9.08 -8.48 10.56
CA GLU A 215 -9.40 -7.10 10.21
C GLU A 215 -8.79 -6.68 8.86
N MET A 216 -7.49 -6.91 8.67
CA MET A 216 -6.79 -6.58 7.42
C MET A 216 -7.35 -7.35 6.22
N ASP A 217 -7.69 -8.62 6.39
CA ASP A 217 -8.33 -9.44 5.34
C ASP A 217 -9.71 -8.89 4.95
N ASN A 218 -10.51 -8.44 5.92
CA ASN A 218 -11.81 -7.81 5.65
C ASN A 218 -11.68 -6.47 4.92
N ILE A 219 -10.68 -5.65 5.29
CA ILE A 219 -10.39 -4.39 4.61
C ILE A 219 -9.98 -4.64 3.17
N ALA A 220 -9.06 -5.58 2.93
CA ALA A 220 -8.64 -5.98 1.59
C ALA A 220 -9.82 -6.51 0.75
N ARG A 221 -10.69 -7.34 1.34
CA ARG A 221 -11.92 -7.82 0.68
C ARG A 221 -12.83 -6.68 0.27
N ARG A 222 -13.04 -5.69 1.16
CA ARG A 222 -13.88 -4.52 0.87
C ARG A 222 -13.32 -3.69 -0.27
N ILE A 223 -12.01 -3.42 -0.27
CA ILE A 223 -11.32 -2.71 -1.35
C ILE A 223 -11.50 -3.46 -2.66
N PHE A 224 -11.15 -4.76 -2.68
CA PHE A 224 -11.23 -5.60 -3.88
C PHE A 224 -12.64 -5.61 -4.48
N ARG A 225 -13.67 -5.89 -3.67
CA ARG A 225 -15.06 -5.92 -4.16
C ARG A 225 -15.49 -4.58 -4.75
N THR A 226 -15.13 -3.48 -4.11
CA THR A 226 -15.56 -2.15 -4.55
C THR A 226 -14.84 -1.70 -5.82
N VAL A 227 -13.54 -1.98 -5.94
CA VAL A 227 -12.73 -1.59 -7.10
C VAL A 227 -12.95 -2.52 -8.29
N SER A 228 -13.09 -3.83 -8.08
CA SER A 228 -13.30 -4.81 -9.16
C SER A 228 -14.66 -4.68 -9.84
N VAL A 229 -15.74 -4.40 -9.09
CA VAL A 229 -17.08 -4.18 -9.67
C VAL A 229 -17.09 -2.99 -10.64
N ARG A 230 -16.27 -1.96 -10.39
CA ARG A 230 -16.20 -0.77 -11.24
C ARG A 230 -15.65 -1.05 -12.63
N ARG A 231 -14.74 -2.01 -12.75
CA ARG A 231 -14.19 -2.39 -14.07
C ARG A 231 -15.25 -3.00 -14.98
N CYS A 232 -16.26 -3.66 -14.40
CA CYS A 232 -17.35 -4.27 -15.16
C CYS A 232 -18.35 -3.24 -15.73
N PHE A 233 -18.46 -2.04 -15.12
CA PHE A 233 -19.39 -0.99 -15.55
C PHE A 233 -18.82 -0.05 -16.64
N SER A 234 -17.54 -0.19 -17.02
CA SER A 234 -16.92 0.70 -18.01
C SER A 234 -17.15 0.33 -19.48
N PHE A 235 -17.87 -0.76 -19.77
CA PHE A 235 -18.27 -1.14 -21.12
C PHE A 235 -19.80 -1.13 -21.27
N LEU A 236 -20.39 0.05 -21.43
CA LEU A 236 -21.64 0.24 -22.17
C LEU A 236 -21.92 1.74 -22.35
N LYS A 237 -21.55 2.25 -23.51
CA LYS A 237 -22.32 3.27 -24.24
C LYS A 237 -22.16 2.95 -25.72
N PHE A 238 -23.30 2.70 -26.38
CA PHE A 238 -23.42 2.63 -27.83
C PHE A 238 -22.96 3.94 -28.47
#